data_AF-A0A3D4FHQ4-F1
#
_entry.id   AF-A0A3D4FHQ4-F1
#
_cell.length_a   1.000
_cell.length_b   1.000
_cell.length_c   1.000
_cell.angle_alpha   90.00
_cell.angle_beta   90.00
_cell.angle_gamma   90.00
#
_symmetry.space_group_name_H-M   'P 1'
#
loop_
_entity.id
_entity.type
_entity.pdbx_description
1 polymer ?
#
loop_
_entity_poly.entity_id
_entity_poly.type
_entity_poly.pdbx_seq_one_letter_code
_entity_poly.pdbx_strand_id
1 'polypeptide(L)' 'MLKNARKSKRMSQKYLAKRLGITQSYLSKLENKEKYNKNVTIDLVERIAEELDLDSTDVFFYFCRRS' A
#
# COMPACT_ATOMS: atom_id res chain seq x y z
N MET A 1 -0.48 -6.88 5.87
CA MET A 1 0.86 -6.65 5.30
C MET A 1 1.21 -5.16 5.25
N LEU A 2 0.68 -4.38 4.29
CA LEU A 2 1.06 -2.97 4.08
C LEU A 2 0.97 -2.08 5.33
N LYS A 3 -0.14 -2.20 6.07
CA LYS A 3 -0.34 -1.47 7.33
C LYS A 3 0.77 -1.73 8.37
N ASN A 4 1.26 -2.96 8.43
CA ASN A 4 2.30 -3.34 9.38
C ASN A 4 3.66 -2.79 8.95
N ALA A 5 3.99 -2.89 7.66
CA ALA A 5 5.21 -2.30 7.09
C ALA A 5 5.24 -0.77 7.25
N ARG A 6 4.11 -0.07 7.04
CA ARG A 6 4.03 1.37 7.33
C ARG A 6 4.29 1.67 8.80
N LYS A 7 3.69 0.88 9.71
CA LYS A 7 3.82 1.08 11.15
C LYS A 7 5.23 0.79 11.66
N SER A 8 5.94 -0.21 11.13
CA SER A 8 7.34 -0.47 11.50
C SER A 8 8.25 0.71 11.15
N LYS A 9 7.94 1.41 10.05
CA LYS A 9 8.59 2.68 9.67
C LYS A 9 8.08 3.93 10.41
N ARG A 10 7.21 3.79 11.42
CA ARG A 10 6.61 4.89 12.21
C ARG A 10 5.89 5.95 11.36
N MET A 11 5.39 5.58 10.18
CA MET A 11 4.70 6.51 9.29
C MET A 11 3.20 6.56 9.60
N SER A 12 2.60 7.76 9.56
CA SER A 12 1.14 7.90 9.55
C SER A 12 0.58 7.60 8.14
N GLN A 13 -0.71 7.25 8.04
CA GLN A 13 -1.34 7.10 6.72
C GLN A 13 -1.28 8.40 5.91
N LYS A 14 -1.49 9.55 6.56
CA LYS A 14 -1.41 10.86 5.88
C LYS A 14 -0.02 11.11 5.31
N TYR A 15 1.02 10.74 6.05
CA TYR A 15 2.41 10.90 5.61
C TYR A 15 2.72 10.00 4.39
N LEU A 16 2.44 8.70 4.49
CA LEU A 16 2.69 7.78 3.38
C LEU A 16 1.85 8.13 2.14
N ALA A 17 0.58 8.51 2.32
CA ALA A 17 -0.26 8.92 1.21
C ALA A 17 0.30 10.13 0.45
N LYS A 18 0.87 11.11 1.18
CA LYS A 18 1.56 12.26 0.58
C LYS A 18 2.78 11.82 -0.24
N ARG A 19 3.58 10.87 0.27
CA ARG A 19 4.74 10.31 -0.44
C ARG A 19 4.35 9.58 -1.72
N LEU A 20 3.26 8.83 -1.66
CA LEU A 20 2.70 8.08 -2.79
C LEU A 20 1.86 8.95 -3.75
N GLY A 21 1.71 10.27 -3.50
CA GLY A 21 0.88 11.13 -4.35
C GLY A 21 -0.60 10.73 -4.40
N ILE A 22 -1.13 10.11 -3.33
CA ILE A 22 -2.53 9.69 -3.23
C ILE A 22 -3.23 10.30 -2.01
N THR A 23 -4.55 10.12 -1.95
CA THR A 23 -5.31 10.56 -0.77
C THR A 23 -5.13 9.60 0.41
N GLN A 24 -5.20 10.12 1.63
CA GLN A 24 -5.16 9.29 2.85
C GLN A 24 -6.33 8.30 2.91
N SER A 25 -7.51 8.69 2.43
CA SER A 25 -8.66 7.79 2.32
C SER A 25 -8.37 6.63 1.36
N TYR A 26 -7.72 6.89 0.22
CA TYR A 26 -7.35 5.83 -0.71
C TYR A 26 -6.32 4.88 -0.10
N LEU A 27 -5.27 5.40 0.56
CA LEU A 27 -4.31 4.55 1.27
C LEU A 27 -4.98 3.69 2.35
N SER A 28 -5.93 4.25 3.10
CA SER A 28 -6.69 3.48 4.09
C SER A 28 -7.45 2.32 3.45
N LYS A 29 -7.99 2.49 2.24
CA LYS A 29 -8.64 1.40 1.49
C LYS A 29 -7.63 0.36 1.04
N LEU A 30 -6.46 0.78 0.53
CA LEU A 30 -5.39 -0.13 0.11
C LEU A 30 -4.88 -0.99 1.26
N GLU A 31 -4.77 -0.44 2.47
CA GLU A 31 -4.35 -1.20 3.66
C GLU A 31 -5.42 -2.18 4.19
N ASN A 32 -6.68 -1.98 3.79
CA ASN A 32 -7.84 -2.78 4.22
C ASN A 32 -8.46 -3.51 3.00
N LYS A 33 -7.63 -4.27 2.27
CA LYS A 33 -8.00 -4.91 0.99
C LYS A 33 -9.28 -5.76 1.02
N GLU A 34 -9.59 -6.41 2.15
CA GLU A 34 -10.79 -7.26 2.28
C GLU A 34 -12.09 -6.48 2.02
N LYS A 35 -12.10 -5.18 2.31
CA LYS A 35 -13.24 -4.29 2.07
C LYS A 35 -13.19 -3.58 0.72
N TYR A 36 -12.05 -3.59 0.04
CA TYR A 36 -11.82 -2.81 -1.17
C TYR A 36 -10.97 -3.58 -2.17
N ASN A 37 -11.63 -4.32 -3.05
CA ASN A 37 -10.99 -4.99 -4.18
C ASN A 37 -10.92 -4.00 -5.35
N LYS A 38 -9.78 -3.31 -5.50
CA LYS A 38 -9.54 -2.39 -6.62
C LYS A 38 -8.27 -2.76 -7.36
N ASN A 39 -8.32 -2.65 -8.68
CA ASN A 39 -7.13 -2.68 -9.52
C ASN A 39 -6.24 -1.50 -9.13
N VAL A 40 -5.01 -1.81 -8.72
CA VAL A 40 -3.93 -0.85 -8.53
C VAL A 40 -3.05 -0.85 -9.77
N THR A 41 -2.45 0.30 -10.10
CA THR A 41 -1.47 0.36 -11.18
C THR A 41 -0.15 -0.25 -10.74
N ILE A 42 0.63 -0.76 -11.69
CA ILE A 42 1.99 -1.27 -11.42
C ILE A 42 2.86 -0.15 -10.83
N ASP A 43 2.77 1.06 -11.37
CA ASP A 43 3.45 2.25 -10.82
C ASP A 43 3.12 2.49 -9.33
N LEU A 44 1.87 2.28 -8.89
CA LEU A 44 1.53 2.43 -7.48
C LEU A 44 2.10 1.29 -6.63
N VAL A 45 2.18 0.08 -7.18
CA VAL A 45 2.82 -1.07 -6.53
C VAL A 45 4.31 -0.81 -6.30
N GLU A 46 5.02 -0.32 -7.32
CA GLU A 46 6.45 0.01 -7.24
C GLU A 46 6.71 1.10 -6.20
N ARG A 47 5.95 2.20 -6.25
CA ARG A 47 6.11 3.29 -5.27
C ARG A 47 5.80 2.85 -3.84
N ILE A 48 4.82 1.96 -3.64
CA ILE A 48 4.53 1.39 -2.32
C ILE A 48 5.70 0.52 -1.86
N ALA A 49 6.24 -0.31 -2.75
CA ALA A 49 7.38 -1.19 -2.46
C ALA A 49 8.61 -0.37 -2.04
N GLU A 50 8.96 0.67 -2.79
CA GLU A 50 10.05 1.59 -2.49
C GLU A 50 9.88 2.29 -1.14
N GLU A 51 8.73 2.96 -0.93
CA GLU A 51 8.49 3.71 0.31
C GLU A 51 8.44 2.82 1.55
N LEU A 52 7.95 1.58 1.41
CA LEU A 52 7.84 0.62 2.50
C LEU A 52 9.02 -0.34 2.61
N ASP A 53 10.01 -0.26 1.73
CA ASP A 53 11.16 -1.19 1.65
C ASP A 53 10.69 -2.65 1.65
N LEU A 54 9.80 -2.95 0.69
CA LEU A 54 9.22 -4.26 0.45
C LEU A 54 9.59 -4.72 -0.95
N ASP A 55 9.54 -6.03 -1.18
CA ASP A 55 9.62 -6.57 -2.53
C ASP A 55 8.35 -6.23 -3.33
N SER A 56 8.53 -5.76 -4.56
CA SER A 56 7.40 -5.33 -5.41
C SER A 56 6.48 -6.50 -5.78
N THR A 57 6.98 -7.73 -5.85
CA THR A 57 6.18 -8.92 -6.08
C THR A 57 5.31 -9.25 -4.86
N ASP A 58 5.82 -9.05 -3.64
CA ASP A 58 5.02 -9.19 -2.41
C ASP A 58 3.87 -8.16 -2.36
N VAL A 59 4.17 -6.91 -2.73
CA VAL A 59 3.16 -5.85 -2.83
C VAL A 59 2.13 -6.19 -3.92
N PHE A 60 2.56 -6.69 -5.07
CA PHE A 60 1.67 -7.14 -6.13
C PHE A 60 0.77 -8.30 -5.67
N PHE A 61 1.33 -9.36 -5.09
CA PHE A 61 0.58 -10.51 -4.60
C PHE A 61 -0.37 -10.15 -3.46
N TYR A 62 -0.01 -9.15 -2.63
CA TYR A 62 -0.91 -8.63 -1.62
C TYR A 62 -2.24 -8.16 -2.23
N PHE A 63 -2.21 -7.51 -3.39
CA PHE A 63 -3.41 -7.06 -4.12
C PHE A 63 -4.05 -8.16 -4.97
N CYS A 64 -3.28 -9.07 -5.57
CA CYS A 64 -3.82 -10.12 -6.45
C CYS A 64 -4.46 -11.31 -5.72
N ARG A 65 -3.94 -11.70 -4.56
CA ARG A 65 -4.49 -12.85 -3.82
C ARG A 65 -5.81 -12.46 -3.15
N ARG A 66 -6.92 -13.04 -3.60
CA ARG A 66 -8.15 -13.14 -2.81
C ARG A 66 -7.88 -14.06 -1.63
N SER A 67 -7.82 -13.49 -0.43
CA SER A 67 -8.00 -14.21 0.83
C SER A 67 -9.48 -14.49 1.02
#